data_AF-A0AA42YL87-F1
#
_entry.id   AF-A0AA42YL87-F1
#
_cell.length_a   1.000
_cell.length_b   1.000
_cell.length_c   1.000
_cell.angle_alpha   90.00
_cell.angle_beta   90.00
_cell.angle_gamma   90.00
#
_symmetry.space_group_name_H-M   'P 1'
#
loop_
_entity.id
_entity.type
_entity.pdbx_description
1 polymer ?
#
loop_
_entity_poly.entity_id
_entity_poly.type
_entity_poly.pdbx_seq_one_letter_code
_entity_poly.pdbx_strand_id
1 'polypeptide(L)'
;MVDPKRFRTIQDLTKMRPDCGASIDDIFVIDDDLLLIVDLSHIGSMLNPYNSPSASYVRTHGVIVHSHICPESHPIFWGEPFLLLPLSYHLSENLMGYKDIGKVVGSISCSSGSLLMLPIRKDIPASLGSLMGEALAKEAGVQIKIPNGTYRVFYEQFETPEGAKKELYQNIAVQKQ
;
A
#
# COMPACT_ATOMS: atom_id res chain seq x y z
N MET A 1 0.68 24.59 -11.02
CA MET A 1 1.96 23.87 -11.15
C MET A 1 2.44 23.52 -9.76
N VAL A 2 2.54 22.24 -9.41
CA VAL A 2 3.04 21.79 -8.10
C VAL A 2 4.56 21.66 -8.18
N ASP A 3 5.29 22.23 -7.20
CA ASP A 3 6.75 22.22 -7.14
C ASP A 3 7.27 20.88 -6.59
N PRO A 4 8.00 20.07 -7.38
CA PRO A 4 8.53 18.77 -6.99
C PRO A 4 9.73 18.83 -6.01
N LYS A 5 10.07 20.00 -5.47
CA LYS A 5 11.10 20.15 -4.42
C LYS A 5 10.57 20.04 -2.98
N ARG A 6 9.27 19.80 -2.79
CA ARG A 6 8.61 19.78 -1.46
C ARG A 6 8.77 18.50 -0.64
N PHE A 7 9.46 17.47 -1.14
CA PHE A 7 9.68 16.23 -0.40
C PHE A 7 10.58 16.46 0.83
N ARG A 8 9.99 16.60 2.02
CA ARG A 8 10.68 16.52 3.31
C ARG A 8 9.94 15.63 4.32
N THR A 9 10.63 14.52 4.59
CA THR A 9 10.88 13.82 5.85
C THR A 9 9.77 13.60 6.88
N ILE A 10 9.26 12.35 6.86
CA ILE A 10 9.04 11.42 7.98
C ILE A 10 8.45 12.02 9.26
N GLN A 11 7.18 11.73 9.51
CA GLN A 11 6.63 11.79 10.88
C GLN A 11 7.10 10.54 11.64
N ASP A 12 7.64 10.74 12.84
CA ASP A 12 7.99 9.67 13.77
C ASP A 12 6.70 9.07 14.37
N LEU A 13 6.31 7.91 13.83
CA LEU A 13 5.04 7.22 14.11
C LEU A 13 5.16 6.16 15.21
N THR A 14 6.35 5.99 15.81
CA THR A 14 6.55 5.11 16.99
C THR A 14 5.67 5.48 18.19
N LYS A 15 5.02 6.66 18.16
CA LYS A 15 4.13 7.16 19.20
C LYS A 15 2.65 6.78 19.04
N MET A 16 2.20 6.25 17.91
CA MET A 16 0.75 6.05 17.67
C MET A 16 0.20 4.67 18.03
N ARG A 17 0.98 3.57 17.95
CA ARG A 17 0.57 2.22 18.40
C ARG A 17 1.81 1.31 18.58
N PRO A 18 2.31 1.07 19.81
CA PRO A 18 3.42 0.15 20.06
C PRO A 18 3.07 -1.33 19.82
N ASP A 19 1.77 -1.64 19.79
CA ASP A 19 1.23 -3.01 19.90
C ASP A 19 0.99 -3.66 18.53
N CYS A 20 1.09 -2.87 17.45
CA CYS A 20 0.97 -3.33 16.07
C CYS A 20 2.36 -3.23 15.43
N GLY A 21 2.97 -4.37 15.10
CA GLY A 21 4.27 -4.45 14.43
C GLY A 21 4.24 -3.99 12.97
N ALA A 22 3.75 -2.77 12.69
CA ALA A 22 3.80 -2.12 11.40
C ALA A 22 4.88 -1.03 11.45
N SER A 23 6.01 -1.27 10.80
CA SER A 23 7.14 -0.34 10.75
C SER A 23 7.04 0.51 9.48
N ILE A 24 6.88 1.81 9.66
CA ILE A 24 6.82 2.79 8.56
C ILE A 24 8.26 3.23 8.26
N ASP A 25 9.05 2.24 7.89
CA ASP A 25 10.28 2.31 7.09
C ASP A 25 10.58 0.92 6.52
N ASP A 26 9.51 0.13 6.29
CA ASP A 26 9.65 -1.23 5.83
C ASP A 26 10.05 -1.26 4.36
N ILE A 27 11.11 -2.03 4.16
CA ILE A 27 11.67 -2.34 2.88
C ILE A 27 11.16 -3.72 2.51
N PHE A 28 10.67 -3.87 1.29
CA PHE A 28 10.37 -5.19 0.75
C PHE A 28 11.09 -5.38 -0.58
N VAL A 29 11.26 -6.64 -0.96
CA VAL A 29 11.99 -7.03 -2.16
C VAL A 29 11.03 -7.67 -3.14
N ILE A 30 11.03 -7.17 -4.37
CA ILE A 30 10.36 -7.81 -5.51
C ILE A 30 11.43 -8.52 -6.32
N ASP A 31 11.28 -9.83 -6.45
CA ASP A 31 12.20 -10.72 -7.17
C ASP A 31 11.53 -11.54 -8.31
N ASP A 32 10.21 -11.43 -8.49
CA ASP A 32 9.43 -12.06 -9.59
C ASP A 32 8.51 -11.07 -10.32
N ASP A 33 8.89 -9.79 -10.37
CA ASP A 33 8.19 -8.65 -10.98
C ASP A 33 6.73 -8.41 -10.52
N LEU A 34 6.21 -9.16 -9.55
CA LEU A 34 4.80 -9.16 -9.18
C LEU A 34 4.59 -8.68 -7.74
N LEU A 35 3.70 -7.69 -7.60
CA LEU A 35 3.23 -7.18 -6.32
C LEU A 35 1.72 -7.34 -6.24
N LEU A 36 1.23 -7.96 -5.17
CA LEU A 36 -0.17 -7.89 -4.78
C LEU A 36 -0.38 -6.68 -3.86
N ILE A 37 -1.44 -5.92 -4.12
CA ILE A 37 -1.98 -4.91 -3.20
C ILE A 37 -3.41 -5.31 -2.89
N VAL A 38 -3.76 -5.51 -1.63
CA VAL A 38 -5.08 -6.03 -1.24
C VAL A 38 -5.58 -5.39 0.06
N ASP A 39 -6.88 -5.13 0.15
CA ASP A 39 -7.48 -4.67 1.40
C ASP A 39 -7.49 -5.77 2.46
N LEU A 40 -7.04 -5.43 3.68
CA LEU A 40 -6.85 -6.43 4.73
C LEU A 40 -8.13 -7.09 5.20
N SER A 41 -9.32 -6.51 5.00
CA SER A 41 -10.58 -7.17 5.37
C SER A 41 -10.79 -8.49 4.63
N HIS A 42 -10.11 -8.71 3.50
CA HIS A 42 -10.24 -9.91 2.68
C HIS A 42 -9.28 -11.03 3.06
N ILE A 43 -8.22 -10.73 3.84
CA ILE A 43 -7.17 -11.70 4.19
C ILE A 43 -6.80 -11.70 5.70
N GLY A 44 -7.29 -10.74 6.47
CA GLY A 44 -6.84 -10.43 7.82
C GLY A 44 -7.12 -11.52 8.86
N SER A 45 -8.17 -12.33 8.69
CA SER A 45 -8.51 -13.43 9.60
C SER A 45 -7.39 -14.49 9.69
N MET A 46 -6.58 -14.62 8.64
CA MET A 46 -5.51 -15.62 8.53
C MET A 46 -4.14 -15.10 8.96
N LEU A 47 -4.04 -13.79 9.25
CA LEU A 47 -2.86 -13.14 9.81
C LEU A 47 -2.79 -13.21 11.35
N ASN A 48 -3.88 -13.64 11.99
CA ASN A 48 -4.03 -13.69 13.45
C ASN A 48 -3.29 -14.85 14.16
N PRO A 49 -3.23 -16.09 13.65
CA PRO A 49 -2.57 -17.16 14.40
C PRO A 49 -1.05 -16.96 14.36
N TYR A 50 -0.41 -16.84 15.52
CA TYR A 50 1.04 -16.65 15.64
C TYR A 50 1.86 -17.73 14.90
N ASN A 51 1.32 -18.95 14.84
CA ASN A 51 1.95 -20.12 14.21
C ASN A 51 1.42 -20.43 12.79
N SER A 52 0.68 -19.54 12.13
CA SER A 52 0.27 -19.80 10.75
C SER A 52 1.45 -19.53 9.79
N PRO A 53 1.73 -20.42 8.82
CA PRO A 53 2.70 -20.16 7.77
C PRO A 53 2.38 -18.88 6.99
N SER A 54 1.08 -18.61 6.78
CA SER A 54 0.58 -17.40 6.13
C SER A 54 0.98 -16.12 6.89
N ALA A 55 0.77 -16.08 8.20
CA ALA A 55 1.11 -14.92 9.02
C ALA A 55 2.63 -14.71 9.08
N SER A 56 3.40 -15.80 9.20
CA SER A 56 4.87 -15.74 9.19
C SER A 56 5.41 -15.23 7.85
N TYR A 57 4.83 -15.69 6.74
CA TYR A 57 5.19 -15.24 5.39
C TYR A 57 4.89 -13.75 5.20
N VAL A 58 3.70 -13.29 5.58
CA VAL A 58 3.32 -11.87 5.49
C VAL A 58 4.22 -10.99 6.35
N ARG A 59 4.58 -11.41 7.58
CA ARG A 59 5.53 -10.67 8.42
C ARG A 59 6.94 -10.57 7.82
N THR A 60 7.33 -11.55 7.01
CA THR A 60 8.68 -11.62 6.43
C THR A 60 8.79 -10.87 5.11
N HIS A 61 7.74 -10.91 4.30
CA HIS A 61 7.79 -10.42 2.91
C HIS A 61 6.80 -9.30 2.61
N GLY A 62 5.76 -9.14 3.42
CA GLY A 62 4.71 -8.16 3.21
C GLY A 62 4.91 -6.88 4.01
N VAL A 63 4.28 -5.81 3.53
CA VAL A 63 4.18 -4.53 4.24
C VAL A 63 2.72 -4.17 4.39
N ILE A 64 2.30 -3.91 5.62
CA ILE A 64 0.96 -3.41 5.91
C ILE A 64 1.03 -1.89 6.02
N VAL A 65 0.19 -1.22 5.25
CA VAL A 65 0.03 0.23 5.26
C VAL A 65 -1.38 0.60 5.69
N HIS A 66 -1.50 1.74 6.34
CA HIS A 66 -2.76 2.28 6.84
C HIS A 66 -3.16 3.51 6.05
N SER A 67 -4.44 3.60 5.73
CA SER A 67 -5.05 4.79 5.15
C SER A 67 -6.35 5.08 5.89
N HIS A 68 -7.01 6.17 5.51
CA HIS A 68 -8.39 6.35 5.87
C HIS A 68 -9.29 5.34 5.13
N ILE A 69 -10.49 5.09 5.68
CA ILE A 69 -11.47 4.22 5.02
C ILE A 69 -11.92 4.89 3.72
N CYS A 70 -11.64 4.24 2.61
CA CYS A 70 -11.92 4.73 1.27
C CYS A 70 -12.50 3.58 0.42
N PRO A 71 -13.83 3.36 0.45
CA PRO A 71 -14.46 2.24 -0.24
C PRO A 71 -14.46 2.40 -1.76
N GLU A 72 -14.25 3.63 -2.26
CA GLU A 72 -14.15 3.93 -3.68
C GLU A 72 -12.82 3.45 -4.26
N SER A 73 -12.87 2.90 -5.48
CA SER A 73 -11.67 2.42 -6.17
C SER A 73 -10.82 3.59 -6.67
N HIS A 74 -9.55 3.62 -6.28
CA HIS A 74 -8.58 4.64 -6.69
C HIS A 74 -7.53 4.03 -7.63
N PRO A 75 -7.07 4.74 -8.67
CA PRO A 75 -6.05 4.23 -9.57
C PRO A 75 -4.70 4.11 -8.86
N ILE A 76 -3.91 3.12 -9.26
CA ILE A 76 -2.51 2.99 -8.86
C ILE A 76 -1.65 3.47 -10.01
N PHE A 77 -0.80 4.45 -9.74
CA PHE A 77 0.13 4.99 -10.72
C PHE A 77 1.51 4.35 -10.57
N TRP A 78 2.14 4.05 -11.69
CA TRP A 78 3.53 3.64 -11.77
C TRP A 78 4.28 4.48 -12.79
N GLY A 79 5.36 5.12 -12.33
CA GLY A 79 6.35 5.80 -13.16
C GLY A 79 7.69 5.69 -12.46
N GLU A 80 8.65 4.98 -13.07
CA GLU A 80 9.94 4.69 -12.41
C GLU A 80 10.60 5.98 -11.89
N PRO A 81 11.04 6.05 -10.62
CA PRO A 81 11.16 4.95 -9.63
C PRO A 81 9.98 4.79 -8.65
N PHE A 82 8.82 5.40 -8.91
CA PHE A 82 7.72 5.51 -7.95
C PHE A 82 6.47 4.73 -8.36
N LEU A 83 5.87 4.09 -7.35
CA LEU A 83 4.48 3.67 -7.33
C LEU A 83 3.71 4.61 -6.40
N LEU A 84 2.51 5.03 -6.79
CA LEU A 84 1.67 5.90 -5.98
C LEU A 84 0.24 5.37 -5.89
N LEU A 85 -0.27 5.33 -4.66
CA LEU A 85 -1.68 5.15 -4.32
C LEU A 85 -2.21 6.52 -3.84
N PRO A 86 -2.93 7.26 -4.70
CA PRO A 86 -3.43 8.60 -4.45
C PRO A 86 -4.69 8.56 -3.59
N LEU A 87 -4.58 8.04 -2.36
CA LEU A 87 -5.69 7.84 -1.44
C LEU A 87 -5.98 9.08 -0.60
N SER A 88 -5.44 10.25 -0.91
CA SER A 88 -5.80 11.44 -0.15
C SER A 88 -7.22 11.91 -0.49
N TYR A 89 -7.99 12.25 0.54
CA TYR A 89 -9.37 12.70 0.46
C TYR A 89 -9.56 13.89 -0.50
N HIS A 90 -8.65 14.87 -0.50
CA HIS A 90 -8.77 16.05 -1.38
C HIS A 90 -8.44 15.76 -2.85
N LEU A 91 -7.93 14.56 -3.17
CA LEU A 91 -7.54 14.16 -4.52
C LEU A 91 -8.58 13.27 -5.20
N SER A 92 -9.50 12.66 -4.44
CA SER A 92 -10.57 11.82 -4.99
C SER A 92 -11.41 12.59 -6.03
N GLU A 93 -11.59 13.90 -5.82
CA GLU A 93 -12.36 14.77 -6.71
C GLU A 93 -11.59 15.23 -7.97
N ASN A 94 -10.24 15.17 -7.96
CA ASN A 94 -9.43 15.65 -9.09
C ASN A 94 -8.08 14.92 -9.23
N LEU A 95 -8.16 13.66 -9.66
CA LEU A 95 -7.00 12.83 -9.99
C LEU A 95 -6.23 13.30 -11.25
N MET A 96 -6.69 14.35 -11.94
CA MET A 96 -6.04 14.87 -13.16
C MET A 96 -4.62 15.37 -12.91
N GLY A 97 -4.29 15.73 -11.67
CA GLY A 97 -2.95 16.16 -11.27
C GLY A 97 -1.88 15.06 -11.35
N TYR A 98 -2.27 13.77 -11.42
CA TYR A 98 -1.35 12.62 -11.41
C TYR A 98 -1.14 11.97 -12.78
N LYS A 99 -1.78 12.48 -13.85
CA LYS A 99 -1.61 11.93 -15.21
C LYS A 99 -0.16 12.00 -15.71
N ASP A 100 0.60 12.97 -15.21
CA ASP A 100 2.01 13.16 -15.57
C ASP A 100 2.97 12.32 -14.69
N ILE A 101 2.46 11.65 -13.65
CA ILE A 101 3.27 10.94 -12.63
C ILE A 101 3.51 9.47 -13.03
N GLY A 102 2.74 8.92 -13.96
CA GLY A 102 2.97 7.58 -14.48
C GLY A 102 1.77 6.98 -15.20
N LYS A 103 1.92 5.73 -15.63
CA LYS A 103 0.81 4.95 -16.19
C LYS A 103 -0.05 4.38 -15.08
N VAL A 104 -1.35 4.26 -15.31
CA VAL A 104 -2.23 3.48 -14.43
C VAL A 104 -1.90 2.00 -14.59
N VAL A 105 -1.56 1.32 -13.51
CA VAL A 105 -1.23 -0.12 -13.49
C VAL A 105 -2.27 -0.99 -12.80
N GLY A 106 -3.28 -0.36 -12.20
CA GLY A 106 -4.35 -1.04 -11.48
C GLY A 106 -5.24 -0.04 -10.77
N SER A 107 -6.19 -0.53 -9.98
CA SER A 107 -6.95 0.26 -9.03
C SER A 107 -7.23 -0.55 -7.77
N ILE A 108 -7.45 0.14 -6.66
CA ILE A 108 -7.67 -0.48 -5.36
C ILE A 108 -8.64 0.36 -4.52
N SER A 109 -9.52 -0.30 -3.78
CA SER A 109 -10.30 0.31 -2.70
C SER A 109 -9.69 -0.05 -1.34
N CYS A 110 -9.82 0.83 -0.36
CA CYS A 110 -9.31 0.65 1.01
C CYS A 110 -10.46 0.71 2.01
N SER A 111 -11.39 -0.24 1.91
CA SER A 111 -12.60 -0.32 2.73
C SER A 111 -12.30 -0.54 4.22
N SER A 112 -11.19 -1.18 4.56
CA SER A 112 -10.78 -1.43 5.95
C SER A 112 -9.91 -0.32 6.55
N GLY A 113 -9.45 0.62 5.74
CA GLY A 113 -8.40 1.58 6.12
C GLY A 113 -7.01 0.93 6.23
N SER A 114 -6.82 -0.30 5.73
CA SER A 114 -5.51 -0.96 5.71
C SER A 114 -5.32 -1.78 4.44
N LEU A 115 -4.14 -1.67 3.83
CA LEU A 115 -3.75 -2.45 2.66
C LEU A 115 -2.53 -3.31 2.99
N LEU A 116 -2.47 -4.50 2.45
CA LEU A 116 -1.26 -5.32 2.38
C LEU A 116 -0.62 -5.14 1.01
N MET A 117 0.67 -4.81 1.01
CA MET A 117 1.57 -4.94 -0.12
C MET A 117 2.39 -6.22 0.04
N LEU A 118 2.28 -7.17 -0.88
CA LEU A 118 2.94 -8.47 -0.78
C LEU A 118 3.55 -8.90 -2.11
N PRO A 119 4.88 -9.05 -2.20
CA PRO A 119 5.53 -9.67 -3.35
C PRO A 119 5.01 -11.09 -3.56
N ILE A 120 4.62 -11.40 -4.79
CA ILE A 120 4.19 -12.76 -5.14
C ILE A 120 5.44 -13.56 -5.46
N ARG A 121 5.65 -14.64 -4.71
CA ARG A 121 6.83 -15.52 -4.83
C ARG A 121 6.37 -16.97 -4.92
N LYS A 122 7.25 -17.84 -5.41
CA LYS A 122 6.99 -19.28 -5.58
C LYS A 122 6.84 -20.03 -4.25
N ASP A 123 7.39 -19.50 -3.17
CA ASP A 123 7.35 -20.06 -1.82
C ASP A 123 6.13 -19.61 -1.00
N ILE A 124 5.15 -18.96 -1.63
CA ILE A 124 3.95 -18.53 -0.93
C ILE A 124 3.16 -19.72 -0.36
N PRO A 125 2.74 -19.67 0.93
CA PRO A 125 1.92 -20.72 1.50
C PRO A 125 0.62 -20.91 0.72
N ALA A 126 0.26 -22.16 0.39
CA ALA A 126 -0.92 -22.47 -0.42
C ALA A 126 -2.22 -21.85 0.13
N SER A 127 -2.39 -21.85 1.46
CA SER A 127 -3.53 -21.21 2.12
C SER A 127 -3.61 -19.70 1.88
N LEU A 128 -2.46 -19.02 1.86
CA LEU A 128 -2.39 -17.58 1.55
C LEU A 128 -2.64 -17.34 0.07
N GLY A 129 -2.04 -18.15 -0.81
CA GLY A 129 -2.25 -18.09 -2.26
C GLY A 129 -3.72 -18.24 -2.66
N SER A 130 -4.45 -19.19 -2.06
CA SER A 130 -5.89 -19.35 -2.33
C SER A 130 -6.70 -18.11 -1.96
N LEU A 131 -6.44 -17.51 -0.80
CA LEU A 131 -7.15 -16.30 -0.35
C LEU A 131 -6.83 -15.08 -1.21
N MET A 132 -5.57 -14.95 -1.64
CA MET A 132 -5.19 -13.92 -2.59
C MET A 132 -5.93 -14.09 -3.92
N GLY A 133 -6.04 -15.33 -4.41
CA GLY A 133 -6.84 -15.66 -5.58
C GLY A 133 -8.31 -15.28 -5.42
N GLU A 134 -8.90 -15.57 -4.26
CA GLU A 134 -10.28 -15.17 -3.94
C GLU A 134 -10.45 -13.64 -3.85
N ALA A 135 -9.51 -12.94 -3.23
CA ALA A 135 -9.54 -11.48 -3.13
C ALA A 135 -9.43 -10.81 -4.50
N LEU A 136 -8.53 -11.31 -5.36
CA LEU A 136 -8.41 -10.86 -6.75
C LEU A 136 -9.68 -11.13 -7.56
N ALA A 137 -10.30 -12.31 -7.39
CA ALA A 137 -11.56 -12.65 -8.07
C ALA A 137 -12.75 -11.78 -7.62
N LYS A 138 -12.69 -11.21 -6.41
CA LYS A 138 -13.68 -10.28 -5.85
C LYS A 138 -13.34 -8.81 -6.11
N GLU A 139 -12.31 -8.52 -6.90
CA GLU A 139 -11.81 -7.16 -7.17
C GLU A 139 -11.42 -6.39 -5.89
N ALA A 140 -11.12 -7.12 -4.81
CA ALA A 140 -10.73 -6.58 -3.51
C ALA A 140 -9.22 -6.36 -3.36
N GLY A 141 -8.48 -6.74 -4.40
CA GLY A 141 -7.05 -6.58 -4.52
C GLY A 141 -6.68 -6.47 -5.99
N VAL A 142 -5.42 -6.14 -6.22
CA VAL A 142 -4.86 -5.99 -7.55
C VAL A 142 -3.44 -6.51 -7.58
N GLN A 143 -3.18 -7.32 -8.60
CA GLN A 143 -1.84 -7.80 -8.91
C GLN A 143 -1.26 -6.91 -10.00
N ILE A 144 -0.14 -6.27 -9.71
CA ILE A 144 0.55 -5.38 -10.64
C ILE A 144 1.93 -5.91 -10.97
N LYS A 145 2.38 -5.62 -12.20
CA LYS A 145 3.74 -5.92 -12.64
C LYS A 145 4.62 -4.67 -12.55
N ILE A 146 5.62 -4.71 -11.67
CA ILE A 146 6.63 -3.65 -11.51
C ILE A 146 8.03 -4.26 -11.44
N PRO A 147 9.10 -3.54 -11.82
CA PRO A 147 10.44 -4.12 -11.94
C PRO A 147 10.94 -4.75 -10.64
N ASN A 148 11.76 -5.80 -10.74
CA ASN A 148 12.52 -6.27 -9.59
C ASN A 148 13.35 -5.17 -8.91
N GLY A 149 13.50 -5.29 -7.59
CA GLY A 149 14.26 -4.34 -6.79
C GLY A 149 13.88 -4.32 -5.31
N THR A 150 14.58 -3.46 -4.60
CA THR A 150 14.32 -3.14 -3.19
C THR A 150 13.45 -1.90 -3.14
N TYR A 151 12.34 -1.98 -2.43
CA TYR A 151 11.31 -0.95 -2.39
C TYR A 151 11.11 -0.45 -0.98
N ARG A 152 11.04 0.87 -0.82
CA ARG A 152 10.69 1.54 0.43
C ARG A 152 9.29 2.11 0.34
N VAL A 153 8.50 1.91 1.38
CA VAL A 153 7.15 2.50 1.51
C VAL A 153 7.17 3.72 2.41
N PHE A 154 6.46 4.78 2.02
CA PHE A 154 6.30 5.98 2.84
C PHE A 154 4.98 6.68 2.55
N TYR A 155 4.58 7.59 3.44
CA TYR A 155 3.40 8.44 3.25
C TYR A 155 3.81 9.79 2.69
N GLU A 156 3.18 10.20 1.60
CA GLU A 156 3.24 11.57 1.11
C GLU A 156 2.15 12.37 1.82
N GLN A 157 2.55 13.20 2.78
CA GLN A 157 1.64 14.01 3.59
C GLN A 157 1.41 15.39 2.95
N PHE A 158 0.15 15.73 2.75
CA PHE A 158 -0.30 17.05 2.30
C PHE A 158 -0.62 17.96 3.49
N GLU A 159 -0.78 19.25 3.19
CA GLU A 159 -1.26 20.24 4.14
C GLU A 159 -2.63 19.80 4.68
N THR A 160 -2.73 19.71 6.01
CA THR A 160 -3.94 19.27 6.70
C THR A 160 -4.67 20.49 7.22
N PRO A 161 -5.94 20.72 6.83
CA PRO A 161 -6.75 21.80 7.38
C PRO A 161 -6.84 21.73 8.91
N GLU A 162 -6.95 22.89 9.56
CA GLU A 162 -7.10 22.95 11.01
C GLU A 162 -8.32 22.14 11.47
N GLY A 163 -8.13 21.29 12.49
CA GLY A 163 -9.17 20.40 13.01
C GLY A 163 -9.41 19.12 12.21
N ALA A 164 -8.77 18.94 11.05
CA ALA A 164 -8.88 17.71 10.26
C ALA A 164 -7.89 16.62 10.71
N LYS A 165 -8.24 15.37 10.41
CA LYS A 165 -7.38 14.21 10.67
C LYS A 165 -6.30 14.07 9.59
N LYS A 166 -5.04 13.90 10.00
CA LYS A 166 -3.88 13.86 9.08
C LYS A 166 -3.97 12.73 8.06
N GLU A 167 -4.46 11.57 8.47
CA GLU A 167 -4.57 10.36 7.63
C GLU A 167 -5.53 10.52 6.44
N LEU A 168 -6.39 11.53 6.44
CA LEU A 168 -7.23 11.89 5.28
C LEU A 168 -6.40 12.60 4.20
N TYR A 169 -5.28 13.21 4.58
CA TYR A 169 -4.48 14.09 3.74
C TYR A 169 -3.14 13.45 3.37
N GLN A 170 -3.10 12.13 3.17
CA GLN A 170 -1.88 11.42 2.77
C GLN A 170 -2.11 10.48 1.59
N ASN A 171 -1.10 10.36 0.74
CA ASN A 171 -0.98 9.26 -0.22
C ASN A 171 -0.03 8.19 0.32
N ILE A 172 -0.08 7.01 -0.27
CA ILE A 172 0.91 5.95 -0.03
C ILE A 172 1.82 5.90 -1.25
N ALA A 173 3.11 6.07 -1.04
CA ALA A 173 4.12 6.03 -2.08
C ALA A 173 5.08 4.86 -1.83
N VAL A 174 5.54 4.24 -2.92
CA VAL A 174 6.58 3.22 -2.89
C VAL A 174 7.69 3.65 -3.84
N GLN A 175 8.93 3.65 -3.36
CA GLN A 175 10.10 4.06 -4.14
C GLN A 175 11.09 2.90 -4.28
N LYS A 176 11.48 2.60 -5.51
CA LYS A 176 12.61 1.72 -5.82
C LYS A 176 13.92 2.41 -5.39
N GLN A 177 14.73 1.71 -4.58
CA GLN A 177 16.03 2.17 -4.10
C GLN A 177 17.14 1.95 -5.13
#